data_AF-A0A2E0RZY0-F1
#
_entry.id   AF-A0A2E0RZY0-F1
#
_cell.length_a   1.000
_cell.length_b   1.000
_cell.length_c   1.000
_cell.angle_alpha   90.00
_cell.angle_beta   90.00
_cell.angle_gamma   90.00
#
_symmetry.space_group_name_H-M   'P 1'
#
loop_
_entity.id
_entity.type
_entity.pdbx_description
1 polymer ?
#
loop_
_entity_poly.entity_id
_entity_poly.type
_entity_poly.pdbx_seq_one_letter_code
_entity_poly.pdbx_strand_id
1 'polypeptide(L)'
;MRRCFKLFKLALTAALLVGILLVTDINRLNVPEQIGKNHLFSILDWELSKLPEKWSYKIKSLLKNDEQTKSKRFVNIYSYFNNGGNNLYGISTEDVEASIENLISEAIKFEGLTYLRRIIFPPVLITLDSAPNILITSPREKILRGDEALLDPDLSLQQAVDMENKLFEQENLSSLVIPIGGIATYPVIVNKNDDILWNLQTASHEWLHTFMFFRPLGFNMFKSLEMQILNETVANIVGNEIGHTAFNLLYEDSGPELDLCEMIKQPTPETNNQFIFSNEMNETRLNTERLLAEGKVPEAELYMDNRRLLFNSNGYPIRKLNQAYFAFYGTYADSPSSISIIGPQVNEYRLYFDNLSEFVNHISEIDSYQEFERSLQHLKQKNLPSKRTHSNSTVIPFICQ
;
A
#
# COMPACT_ATOMS: atom_id res chain seq x y z
N MET A 1 24.96 -35.63 11.28
CA MET A 1 23.48 -35.56 11.36
C MET A 1 22.93 -35.31 12.77
N ARG A 2 23.16 -36.16 13.78
CA ARG A 2 22.60 -35.96 15.15
C ARG A 2 22.99 -34.66 15.86
N ARG A 3 24.20 -34.10 15.61
CA ARG A 3 24.64 -32.81 16.18
C ARG A 3 23.97 -31.60 15.52
N CYS A 4 23.81 -31.58 14.20
CA CYS A 4 23.07 -30.52 13.49
C CYS A 4 21.59 -30.47 13.91
N PHE A 5 20.97 -31.63 14.13
CA PHE A 5 19.57 -31.68 14.56
C PHE A 5 19.36 -31.15 15.99
N LYS A 6 20.36 -31.32 16.87
CA LYS A 6 20.35 -30.73 18.22
C LYS A 6 20.55 -29.21 18.20
N LEU A 7 21.46 -28.71 17.35
CA LEU A 7 21.68 -27.27 17.16
C LEU A 7 20.45 -26.59 16.54
N PHE A 8 19.80 -27.21 15.56
CA PHE A 8 18.56 -26.72 14.97
C PHE A 8 17.42 -26.67 16.00
N LYS A 9 17.24 -27.71 16.82
CA LYS A 9 16.26 -27.69 17.91
C LYS A 9 16.55 -26.60 18.93
N LEU A 10 17.81 -26.39 19.31
CA LEU A 10 18.21 -25.34 20.26
C LEU A 10 17.95 -23.93 19.71
N ALA A 11 18.26 -23.70 18.43
CA ALA A 11 17.98 -22.44 17.74
C ALA A 11 16.47 -22.20 17.61
N LEU A 12 15.69 -23.22 17.28
CA LEU A 12 14.23 -23.14 17.20
C LEU A 12 13.62 -22.82 18.58
N THR A 13 14.06 -23.51 19.64
CA THR A 13 13.58 -23.23 21.00
C THR A 13 14.02 -21.86 21.51
N ALA A 14 15.22 -21.40 21.13
CA ALA A 14 15.68 -20.05 21.47
C ALA A 14 14.87 -18.99 20.71
N ALA A 15 14.57 -19.20 19.43
CA ALA A 15 13.69 -18.32 18.65
C ALA A 15 12.25 -18.30 19.21
N LEU A 16 11.73 -19.45 19.65
CA LEU A 16 10.42 -19.54 20.30
C LEU A 16 10.39 -18.85 21.66
N LEU A 17 11.46 -19.00 22.46
CA LEU A 17 11.61 -18.32 23.75
C LEU A 17 11.82 -16.81 23.59
N VAL A 18 12.57 -16.36 22.59
CA VAL A 18 12.71 -14.94 22.23
C VAL A 18 11.38 -14.40 21.72
N GLY A 19 10.63 -15.17 20.91
CA GLY A 19 9.26 -14.83 20.52
C GLY A 19 8.33 -14.67 21.73
N ILE A 20 8.39 -15.58 22.70
CA ILE A 20 7.60 -15.51 23.94
C ILE A 20 8.03 -14.33 24.82
N LEU A 21 9.34 -14.03 24.92
CA LEU A 21 9.87 -12.91 25.71
C LEU A 21 9.59 -11.55 25.05
N LEU A 22 9.55 -11.47 23.71
CA LEU A 22 9.12 -10.28 22.98
C LEU A 22 7.61 -10.05 23.13
N VAL A 23 6.80 -11.12 23.26
CA VAL A 23 5.36 -11.02 23.53
C VAL A 23 5.05 -10.47 24.93
N THR A 24 5.95 -10.61 25.90
CA THR A 24 5.67 -10.16 27.27
C THR A 24 5.71 -8.63 27.48
N ASP A 25 6.32 -7.85 26.57
CA ASP A 25 6.24 -6.38 26.56
C ASP A 25 5.05 -5.83 25.75
N ILE A 26 4.25 -6.71 25.09
CA ILE A 26 3.15 -6.35 24.16
C ILE A 26 1.79 -6.13 24.86
N ASN A 27 1.69 -6.30 26.19
CA ASN A 27 0.40 -6.31 26.89
C ASN A 27 -0.19 -4.92 27.26
N ARG A 28 0.27 -3.82 26.66
CA ARG A 28 -0.42 -2.53 26.79
C ARG A 28 -0.89 -2.06 25.43
N LEU A 29 -2.18 -2.34 25.17
CA LEU A 29 -2.91 -1.75 24.06
C LEU A 29 -2.79 -0.22 24.12
N ASN A 30 -2.52 0.41 22.99
CA ASN A 30 -2.58 1.86 22.85
C ASN A 30 -4.05 2.35 22.96
N VAL A 31 -4.26 3.66 22.97
CA VAL A 31 -5.60 4.25 23.18
C VAL A 31 -6.63 3.77 22.14
N PRO A 32 -6.41 3.90 20.82
CA PRO A 32 -7.36 3.38 19.82
C PRO A 32 -7.55 1.86 19.92
N GLU A 33 -6.52 1.10 20.27
CA GLU A 33 -6.64 -0.36 20.48
C GLU A 33 -7.52 -0.70 21.70
N GLN A 34 -7.44 0.08 22.78
CA GLN A 34 -8.31 -0.10 23.95
C GLN A 34 -9.77 0.19 23.62
N ILE A 35 -10.02 1.25 22.85
CA ILE A 35 -11.37 1.60 22.38
C ILE A 35 -11.92 0.53 21.43
N GLY A 36 -11.06 0.02 20.54
CA GLY A 36 -11.38 -0.99 19.53
C GLY A 36 -11.24 -2.44 19.99
N LYS A 37 -10.97 -2.72 21.27
CA LYS A 37 -10.54 -4.04 21.77
C LYS A 37 -11.40 -5.25 21.38
N ASN A 38 -12.69 -5.04 21.10
CA ASN A 38 -13.63 -6.08 20.71
C ASN A 38 -13.69 -6.32 19.19
N HIS A 39 -12.93 -5.52 18.44
CA HIS A 39 -12.93 -5.46 16.98
C HIS A 39 -11.50 -5.41 16.43
N LEU A 40 -10.49 -5.83 17.21
CA LEU A 40 -9.10 -5.78 16.78
C LEU A 40 -8.83 -6.88 15.76
N PHE A 41 -8.23 -6.49 14.64
CA PHE A 41 -7.73 -7.43 13.66
C PHE A 41 -6.37 -7.99 14.08
N SER A 42 -6.27 -9.31 14.19
CA SER A 42 -5.02 -10.00 14.52
C SER A 42 -4.28 -10.40 13.25
N ILE A 43 -3.20 -9.68 12.91
CA ILE A 43 -2.30 -10.04 11.81
C ILE A 43 -1.76 -11.46 12.00
N LEU A 44 -1.34 -11.81 13.22
CA LEU A 44 -0.74 -13.12 13.50
C LEU A 44 -1.73 -14.27 13.30
N ASP A 45 -2.96 -14.14 13.79
CA ASP A 45 -3.97 -15.18 13.61
C ASP A 45 -4.36 -15.32 12.14
N TRP A 46 -4.47 -14.18 11.44
CA TRP A 46 -4.74 -14.17 10.00
C TRP A 46 -3.60 -14.85 9.22
N GLU A 47 -2.34 -14.49 9.45
CA GLU A 47 -1.18 -15.08 8.76
C GLU A 47 -1.08 -16.58 9.04
N LEU A 48 -1.25 -17.02 10.29
CA LEU A 48 -1.24 -18.43 10.65
C LEU A 48 -2.37 -19.22 9.97
N SER A 49 -3.49 -18.57 9.66
CA SER A 49 -4.59 -19.20 8.93
C SER A 49 -4.32 -19.35 7.44
N LYS A 50 -3.62 -18.40 6.80
CA LYS A 50 -3.43 -18.37 5.33
C LYS A 50 -2.08 -18.91 4.86
N LEU A 51 -1.01 -18.60 5.59
CA LEU A 51 0.36 -18.88 5.16
C LEU A 51 0.62 -20.38 4.90
N PRO A 52 0.19 -21.34 5.76
CA PRO A 52 0.38 -22.76 5.50
C PRO A 52 -0.31 -23.23 4.22
N GLU A 53 -1.51 -22.73 3.96
CA GLU A 53 -2.30 -23.06 2.77
C GLU A 53 -1.60 -22.56 1.50
N LYS A 54 -1.19 -21.28 1.47
CA LYS A 54 -0.47 -20.66 0.35
C LYS A 54 0.82 -21.41 0.00
N TRP A 55 1.63 -21.76 1.00
CA TRP A 55 2.85 -22.53 0.76
C TRP A 55 2.54 -23.95 0.30
N SER A 56 1.51 -24.60 0.86
CA SER A 56 1.09 -25.92 0.41
C SER A 56 0.66 -25.92 -1.06
N TYR A 57 -0.05 -24.87 -1.49
CA TYR A 57 -0.49 -24.68 -2.86
C TYR A 57 0.71 -24.50 -3.79
N LYS A 58 1.62 -23.58 -3.44
CA LYS A 58 2.84 -23.27 -4.22
C LYS A 58 3.77 -24.48 -4.37
N ILE A 59 3.93 -25.28 -3.33
CA ILE A 59 4.73 -26.51 -3.39
C ILE A 59 4.03 -27.56 -4.27
N LYS A 60 2.71 -27.74 -4.13
CA LYS A 60 1.95 -28.70 -4.95
C LYS A 60 1.96 -28.32 -6.43
N SER A 61 1.84 -27.04 -6.77
CA SER A 61 1.88 -26.60 -8.18
C SER A 61 3.25 -26.84 -8.81
N LEU A 62 4.33 -26.55 -8.07
CA LEU A 62 5.71 -26.87 -8.49
C LEU A 62 5.93 -28.38 -8.69
N LEU A 63 5.41 -29.22 -7.80
CA LEU A 63 5.55 -30.69 -7.91
C LEU A 63 4.73 -31.30 -9.06
N LYS A 64 3.59 -30.69 -9.39
CA LYS A 64 2.71 -31.17 -10.46
C LYS A 64 3.18 -30.77 -11.86
N ASN A 65 4.25 -29.97 -12.00
CA ASN A 65 4.57 -29.25 -13.23
C ASN A 65 3.32 -28.57 -13.83
N ASP A 66 2.43 -28.08 -12.97
CA ASP A 66 1.30 -27.24 -13.39
C ASP A 66 1.89 -25.86 -13.68
N GLU A 67 2.72 -25.78 -14.73
CA GLU A 67 3.23 -24.52 -15.22
C GLU A 67 2.02 -23.69 -15.62
N GLN A 68 1.88 -22.56 -14.94
CA GLN A 68 0.89 -21.58 -15.26
C GLN A 68 1.25 -20.99 -16.63
N THR A 69 0.68 -21.58 -17.69
CA THR A 69 0.87 -21.07 -19.04
C THR A 69 0.32 -19.64 -19.11
N LYS A 70 0.92 -18.80 -19.96
CA LYS A 70 0.44 -17.43 -20.23
C LYS A 70 -1.09 -17.39 -20.48
N SER A 71 -1.60 -18.37 -21.23
CA SER A 71 -3.04 -18.54 -21.48
C SER A 71 -3.85 -18.88 -20.22
N LYS A 72 -3.41 -19.82 -19.37
CA LYS A 72 -4.11 -20.17 -18.11
C LYS A 72 -4.13 -18.96 -17.16
N ARG A 73 -2.99 -18.27 -17.03
CA ARG A 73 -2.83 -17.05 -16.24
C ARG A 73 -3.81 -15.96 -16.68
N PHE A 74 -3.85 -15.68 -17.99
CA PHE A 74 -4.77 -14.70 -18.57
C PHE A 74 -6.24 -15.06 -18.27
N VAL A 75 -6.65 -16.31 -18.55
CA VAL A 75 -8.04 -16.75 -18.33
C VAL A 75 -8.46 -16.61 -16.86
N ASN A 76 -7.59 -16.98 -15.92
CA ASN A 76 -7.87 -16.86 -14.49
C ASN A 76 -8.08 -15.41 -14.06
N ILE A 77 -7.17 -14.51 -14.48
CA ILE A 77 -7.22 -13.09 -14.14
C ILE A 77 -8.43 -12.42 -14.81
N TYR A 78 -8.56 -12.57 -16.12
CA TYR A 78 -9.66 -12.00 -16.91
C TYR A 78 -11.03 -12.43 -16.36
N SER A 79 -11.21 -13.72 -16.08
CA SER A 79 -12.50 -14.24 -15.58
C SER A 79 -12.86 -13.68 -14.21
N TYR A 80 -11.87 -13.41 -13.36
CA TYR A 80 -12.10 -12.80 -12.06
C TYR A 80 -12.59 -11.35 -12.20
N PHE A 81 -11.87 -10.51 -12.96
CA PHE A 81 -12.20 -9.09 -13.08
C PHE A 81 -13.43 -8.82 -13.96
N ASN A 82 -13.63 -9.58 -15.05
CA ASN A 82 -14.79 -9.41 -15.94
C ASN A 82 -16.14 -9.70 -15.25
N ASN A 83 -16.17 -10.56 -14.23
CA ASN A 83 -17.41 -10.96 -13.55
C ASN A 83 -17.56 -10.35 -12.15
N GLY A 84 -16.76 -9.33 -11.82
CA GLY A 84 -16.75 -8.71 -10.49
C GLY A 84 -16.42 -9.71 -9.37
N GLY A 85 -15.51 -10.64 -9.63
CA GLY A 85 -15.10 -11.68 -8.68
C GLY A 85 -16.08 -12.86 -8.51
N ASN A 86 -17.20 -12.89 -9.26
CA ASN A 86 -18.14 -14.02 -9.21
C ASN A 86 -17.58 -15.24 -9.96
N ASN A 87 -17.49 -16.37 -9.27
CA ASN A 87 -16.92 -17.61 -9.79
C ASN A 87 -17.88 -18.35 -10.74
N LEU A 88 -18.15 -17.77 -11.91
CA LEU A 88 -19.02 -18.38 -12.93
C LEU A 88 -18.36 -19.55 -13.67
N TYR A 89 -17.02 -19.67 -13.59
CA TYR A 89 -16.23 -20.64 -14.35
C TYR A 89 -15.59 -21.76 -13.49
N GLY A 90 -15.87 -21.80 -12.19
CA GLY A 90 -15.29 -22.79 -11.27
C GLY A 90 -13.79 -22.62 -11.00
N ILE A 91 -13.23 -21.43 -11.29
CA ILE A 91 -11.83 -21.07 -11.04
C ILE A 91 -11.68 -20.77 -9.55
N SER A 92 -10.73 -21.42 -8.88
CA SER A 92 -10.54 -21.19 -7.44
C SER A 92 -9.86 -19.83 -7.19
N THR A 93 -10.08 -19.25 -6.02
CA THR A 93 -9.40 -17.99 -5.65
C THR A 93 -7.89 -18.17 -5.61
N GLU A 94 -7.40 -19.35 -5.20
CA GLU A 94 -5.99 -19.68 -5.16
C GLU A 94 -5.37 -19.73 -6.57
N ASP A 95 -6.13 -20.17 -7.58
CA ASP A 95 -5.71 -20.15 -8.99
C ASP A 95 -5.57 -18.71 -9.51
N VAL A 96 -6.50 -17.84 -9.15
CA VAL A 96 -6.45 -16.39 -9.49
C VAL A 96 -5.26 -15.73 -8.81
N GLU A 97 -5.12 -15.90 -7.49
CA GLU A 97 -4.01 -15.35 -6.71
C GLU A 97 -2.66 -15.82 -7.26
N ALA A 98 -2.49 -17.12 -7.53
CA ALA A 98 -1.26 -17.63 -8.11
C ALA A 98 -0.96 -17.02 -9.49
N SER A 99 -2.00 -16.76 -10.29
CA SER A 99 -1.88 -16.11 -11.60
C SER A 99 -1.36 -14.68 -11.46
N ILE A 100 -1.90 -13.93 -10.50
CA ILE A 100 -1.46 -12.56 -10.18
C ILE A 100 -0.04 -12.57 -9.61
N GLU A 101 0.27 -13.46 -8.66
CA GLU A 101 1.61 -13.61 -8.10
C GLU A 101 2.66 -13.90 -9.17
N ASN A 102 2.32 -14.76 -10.13
CA ASN A 102 3.20 -15.12 -11.23
C ASN A 102 3.40 -13.94 -12.21
N LEU A 103 2.33 -13.21 -12.54
CA LEU A 103 2.39 -12.03 -13.39
C LEU A 103 3.27 -10.93 -12.78
N ILE A 104 3.03 -10.59 -11.49
CA ILE A 104 3.84 -9.62 -10.75
C ILE A 104 5.29 -10.10 -10.63
N SER A 105 5.52 -11.40 -10.41
CA SER A 105 6.87 -11.97 -10.39
C SER A 105 7.59 -11.82 -11.75
N GLU A 106 6.87 -11.93 -12.86
CA GLU A 106 7.44 -11.70 -14.21
C GLU A 106 7.78 -10.22 -14.40
N ALA A 107 6.90 -9.31 -13.98
CA ALA A 107 7.16 -7.87 -14.00
C ALA A 107 8.38 -7.48 -13.15
N ILE A 108 8.50 -7.98 -11.92
CA ILE A 108 9.66 -7.75 -11.04
C ILE A 108 10.96 -8.25 -11.69
N LYS A 109 10.94 -9.41 -12.35
CA LYS A 109 12.11 -9.94 -13.07
C LYS A 109 12.46 -9.06 -14.26
N PHE A 110 11.46 -8.61 -15.01
CA PHE A 110 11.63 -7.71 -16.14
C PHE A 110 12.28 -6.39 -15.71
N GLU A 111 11.83 -5.82 -14.60
CA GLU A 111 12.38 -4.59 -14.01
C GLU A 111 13.74 -4.77 -13.32
N GLY A 112 14.27 -5.99 -13.26
CA GLY A 112 15.60 -6.29 -12.71
C GLY A 112 15.67 -6.35 -11.18
N LEU A 113 14.54 -6.34 -10.47
CA LEU A 113 14.46 -6.38 -9.00
C LEU A 113 14.65 -7.81 -8.46
N THR A 114 15.84 -8.38 -8.67
CA THR A 114 16.15 -9.77 -8.29
C THR A 114 17.53 -9.94 -7.67
N TYR A 115 17.64 -10.88 -6.74
CA TYR A 115 18.91 -11.36 -6.21
C TYR A 115 19.56 -12.35 -7.19
N LEU A 116 20.88 -12.22 -7.38
CA LEU A 116 21.65 -13.05 -8.31
C LEU A 116 21.03 -13.15 -9.72
N ARG A 117 20.31 -12.08 -10.13
CA ARG A 117 19.59 -11.96 -11.42
C ARG A 117 18.48 -13.00 -11.65
N ARG A 118 18.02 -13.70 -10.61
CA ARG A 118 17.07 -14.83 -10.77
C ARG A 118 16.04 -14.94 -9.65
N ILE A 119 16.42 -14.60 -8.43
CA ILE A 119 15.62 -14.89 -7.24
C ILE A 119 14.88 -13.63 -6.82
N ILE A 120 13.55 -13.72 -6.74
CA ILE A 120 12.72 -12.71 -6.09
C ILE A 120 12.65 -13.07 -4.61
N PHE A 121 13.05 -12.15 -3.74
CA PHE A 121 12.94 -12.33 -2.30
C PHE A 121 12.48 -11.02 -1.65
N PRO A 122 11.45 -11.05 -0.79
CA PRO A 122 10.60 -12.20 -0.51
C PRO A 122 9.78 -12.61 -1.75
N PRO A 123 9.43 -13.90 -1.90
CA PRO A 123 8.55 -14.35 -2.98
C PRO A 123 7.25 -13.54 -3.00
N VAL A 124 6.73 -13.22 -4.19
CA VAL A 124 5.39 -12.63 -4.30
C VAL A 124 4.38 -13.67 -3.82
N LEU A 125 3.62 -13.30 -2.79
CA LEU A 125 2.53 -14.07 -2.22
C LEU A 125 1.44 -13.08 -1.81
N ILE A 126 0.25 -13.23 -2.38
CA ILE A 126 -0.90 -12.36 -2.07
C ILE A 126 -2.09 -13.18 -1.59
N THR A 127 -3.05 -12.51 -0.97
CA THR A 127 -4.36 -13.07 -0.71
C THR A 127 -5.41 -12.01 -1.04
N LEU A 128 -6.36 -12.37 -1.91
CA LEU A 128 -7.51 -11.55 -2.26
C LEU A 128 -8.58 -11.73 -1.17
N ASP A 129 -8.51 -10.89 -0.15
CA ASP A 129 -9.38 -10.96 1.03
C ASP A 129 -9.81 -9.57 1.48
N SER A 130 -10.78 -9.49 2.38
CA SER A 130 -11.17 -8.20 2.96
C SER A 130 -10.03 -7.65 3.82
N ALA A 131 -9.42 -6.54 3.39
CA ALA A 131 -8.40 -5.85 4.17
C ALA A 131 -9.01 -5.24 5.45
N PRO A 132 -8.26 -5.19 6.57
CA PRO A 132 -8.77 -4.63 7.81
C PRO A 132 -9.14 -3.15 7.67
N ASN A 133 -10.01 -2.67 8.55
CA ASN A 133 -10.16 -1.24 8.72
C ASN A 133 -9.01 -0.72 9.59
N ILE A 134 -8.65 0.55 9.44
CA ILE A 134 -7.72 1.23 10.35
C ILE A 134 -8.47 2.34 11.09
N LEU A 135 -8.36 2.36 12.42
CA LEU A 135 -8.75 3.47 13.26
C LEU A 135 -7.53 4.34 13.50
N ILE A 136 -7.48 5.46 12.77
CA ILE A 136 -6.40 6.43 12.90
C ILE A 136 -6.82 7.57 13.85
N THR A 137 -5.86 8.09 14.61
CA THR A 137 -6.04 9.25 15.48
C THR A 137 -5.15 10.42 15.09
N SER A 138 -5.55 11.63 15.49
CA SER A 138 -4.77 12.86 15.43
C SER A 138 -5.16 13.75 16.62
N PRO A 139 -4.21 14.51 17.19
CA PRO A 139 -4.55 15.66 18.03
C PRO A 139 -5.53 16.59 17.28
N ARG A 140 -6.33 17.34 18.02
CA ARG A 140 -7.29 18.29 17.40
C ARG A 140 -6.61 19.59 17.00
N GLU A 141 -5.55 19.97 17.71
CA GLU A 141 -4.83 21.25 17.58
C GLU A 141 -3.85 21.27 16.40
N LYS A 142 -3.52 20.11 15.82
CA LYS A 142 -2.59 19.98 14.69
C LYS A 142 -2.90 18.71 13.92
N ILE A 143 -2.52 18.67 12.66
CA ILE A 143 -2.65 17.45 11.87
C ILE A 143 -1.37 16.65 12.02
N LEU A 144 -1.46 15.59 12.81
CA LEU A 144 -0.35 14.70 13.11
C LEU A 144 -0.87 13.28 13.27
N ARG A 145 -0.26 12.33 12.57
CA ARG A 145 -0.59 10.92 12.71
C ARG A 145 -0.25 10.46 14.13
N GLY A 146 -1.28 10.07 14.88
CA GLY A 146 -1.18 9.53 16.24
C GLY A 146 -1.13 8.01 16.25
N ASP A 147 -1.48 7.42 17.39
CA ASP A 147 -1.65 5.98 17.51
C ASP A 147 -2.78 5.49 16.60
N GLU A 148 -2.71 4.23 16.22
CA GLU A 148 -3.67 3.57 15.34
C GLU A 148 -3.99 2.15 15.84
N ALA A 149 -5.14 1.65 15.40
CA ALA A 149 -5.55 0.26 15.62
C ALA A 149 -6.04 -0.35 14.31
N LEU A 150 -5.59 -1.56 14.00
CA LEU A 150 -6.17 -2.37 12.95
C LEU A 150 -7.42 -3.06 13.49
N LEU A 151 -8.49 -2.96 12.72
CA LEU A 151 -9.81 -3.40 13.10
C LEU A 151 -10.39 -4.38 12.08
N ASP A 152 -11.36 -5.17 12.52
CA ASP A 152 -12.03 -6.15 11.68
C ASP A 152 -12.56 -5.54 10.37
N PRO A 153 -12.45 -6.25 9.24
CA PRO A 153 -12.94 -5.78 7.95
C PRO A 153 -14.47 -5.58 7.92
N ASP A 154 -15.21 -6.42 8.66
CA ASP A 154 -16.68 -6.46 8.64
C ASP A 154 -17.34 -5.47 9.61
N LEU A 155 -16.63 -4.40 9.97
CA LEU A 155 -17.16 -3.37 10.87
C LEU A 155 -18.37 -2.67 10.25
N SER A 156 -19.45 -2.61 11.04
CA SER A 156 -20.59 -1.75 10.70
C SER A 156 -20.23 -0.28 10.87
N LEU A 157 -20.90 0.58 10.08
CA LEU A 157 -20.77 2.03 10.21
C LEU A 157 -21.05 2.52 11.63
N GLN A 158 -22.03 1.93 12.34
CA GLN A 158 -22.35 2.33 13.70
C GLN A 158 -21.20 2.02 14.66
N GLN A 159 -20.57 0.84 14.55
CA GLN A 159 -19.41 0.49 15.39
C GLN A 159 -18.24 1.46 15.14
N ALA A 160 -17.98 1.80 13.88
CA ALA A 160 -16.96 2.79 13.52
C ALA A 160 -17.24 4.15 14.17
N VAL A 161 -18.47 4.67 14.04
CA VAL A 161 -18.88 5.95 14.63
C VAL A 161 -18.82 5.91 16.16
N ASP A 162 -19.22 4.81 16.80
CA ASP A 162 -19.16 4.66 18.25
C ASP A 162 -17.73 4.70 18.78
N MET A 163 -16.78 4.07 18.08
CA MET A 163 -15.34 4.13 18.44
C MET A 163 -14.79 5.55 18.25
N GLU A 164 -15.14 6.20 17.15
CA GLU A 164 -14.71 7.57 16.88
C GLU A 164 -15.22 8.57 17.93
N ASN A 165 -16.50 8.45 18.31
CA ASN A 165 -17.11 9.31 19.32
C ASN A 165 -16.50 9.07 20.71
N LYS A 166 -16.21 7.82 21.07
CA LYS A 166 -15.52 7.52 22.35
C LYS A 166 -14.14 8.17 22.41
N LEU A 167 -13.35 8.11 21.33
CA LEU A 167 -12.05 8.77 21.27
C LEU A 167 -12.17 10.30 21.40
N PHE A 168 -13.21 10.89 20.80
CA PHE A 168 -13.47 12.32 20.97
C PHE A 168 -13.85 12.67 22.41
N GLU A 169 -14.81 11.94 23.01
CA GLU A 169 -15.36 12.25 24.34
C GLU A 169 -14.40 11.96 25.48
N GLN A 170 -13.63 10.87 25.39
CA GLN A 170 -12.77 10.39 26.48
C GLN A 170 -11.35 10.94 26.40
N GLU A 171 -10.83 11.09 25.17
CA GLU A 171 -9.42 11.38 24.92
C GLU A 171 -9.22 12.73 24.21
N ASN A 172 -10.30 13.42 23.82
CA ASN A 172 -10.26 14.66 23.05
C ASN A 172 -9.45 14.52 21.74
N LEU A 173 -9.54 13.36 21.09
CA LEU A 173 -8.83 13.06 19.84
C LEU A 173 -9.74 13.19 18.62
N SER A 174 -9.16 13.69 17.52
CA SER A 174 -9.72 13.55 16.19
C SER A 174 -9.45 12.12 15.71
N SER A 175 -10.46 11.44 15.17
CA SER A 175 -10.36 10.03 14.82
C SER A 175 -11.14 9.70 13.55
N LEU A 176 -10.70 8.66 12.83
CA LEU A 176 -11.36 8.18 11.63
C LEU A 176 -11.13 6.67 11.47
N VAL A 177 -12.21 5.91 11.30
CA VAL A 177 -12.16 4.53 10.81
C VAL A 177 -12.30 4.53 9.29
N ILE A 178 -11.36 3.91 8.61
CA ILE A 178 -11.33 3.82 7.14
C ILE A 178 -10.91 2.41 6.70
N PRO A 179 -11.51 1.87 5.63
CA PRO A 179 -11.00 0.67 4.99
C PRO A 179 -9.69 0.99 4.26
N ILE A 180 -8.72 0.08 4.32
CA ILE A 180 -7.48 0.19 3.54
C ILE A 180 -7.53 -0.70 2.29
N GLY A 181 -6.71 -0.36 1.29
CA GLY A 181 -6.65 -1.10 0.03
C GLY A 181 -5.88 -2.41 0.12
N GLY A 182 -4.90 -2.48 1.01
CA GLY A 182 -4.09 -3.66 1.27
C GLY A 182 -3.28 -3.47 2.55
N ILE A 183 -2.58 -4.52 2.95
CA ILE A 183 -1.60 -4.46 4.04
C ILE A 183 -0.49 -5.47 3.80
N ALA A 184 0.75 -5.01 4.03
CA ALA A 184 1.99 -5.75 3.85
C ALA A 184 2.23 -6.84 4.92
N THR A 185 1.24 -7.70 5.17
CA THR A 185 1.41 -8.99 5.84
C THR A 185 2.13 -9.98 4.92
N TYR A 186 2.43 -11.19 5.39
CA TYR A 186 2.96 -12.25 4.54
C TYR A 186 2.16 -13.56 4.68
N PRO A 187 1.29 -13.93 3.71
CA PRO A 187 1.06 -13.28 2.41
C PRO A 187 0.48 -11.87 2.52
N VAL A 188 0.69 -11.03 1.50
CA VAL A 188 0.12 -9.68 1.43
C VAL A 188 -1.40 -9.74 1.29
N ILE A 189 -2.15 -8.97 2.07
CA ILE A 189 -3.59 -8.82 1.85
C ILE A 189 -3.82 -7.74 0.80
N VAL A 190 -4.62 -8.06 -0.21
CA VAL A 190 -5.12 -7.09 -1.19
C VAL A 190 -6.64 -7.14 -1.17
N ASN A 191 -7.27 -5.99 -0.97
CA ASN A 191 -8.72 -5.91 -0.91
C ASN A 191 -9.34 -6.33 -2.25
N LYS A 192 -10.53 -6.95 -2.18
CA LYS A 192 -11.26 -7.36 -3.37
C LYS A 192 -11.77 -6.12 -4.10
N ASN A 193 -11.32 -5.97 -5.33
CA ASN A 193 -11.71 -4.89 -6.24
C ASN A 193 -11.88 -5.49 -7.64
N ASP A 194 -12.72 -4.87 -8.45
CA ASP A 194 -13.00 -5.20 -9.85
C ASP A 194 -12.15 -4.39 -10.84
N ASP A 195 -11.32 -3.46 -10.36
CA ASP A 195 -10.27 -2.81 -11.13
C ASP A 195 -8.98 -3.63 -11.10
N ILE A 196 -8.64 -4.19 -12.26
CA ILE A 196 -7.45 -5.01 -12.46
C ILE A 196 -6.14 -4.23 -12.27
N LEU A 197 -6.07 -2.99 -12.76
CA LEU A 197 -4.86 -2.19 -12.67
C LEU A 197 -4.60 -1.82 -11.22
N TRP A 198 -5.65 -1.35 -10.52
CA TRP A 198 -5.58 -1.04 -9.10
C TRP A 198 -5.13 -2.24 -8.27
N ASN A 199 -5.61 -3.45 -8.59
CA ASN A 199 -5.21 -4.66 -7.87
C ASN A 199 -3.71 -4.99 -8.08
N LEU A 200 -3.23 -4.90 -9.32
CA LEU A 200 -1.81 -5.13 -9.64
C LEU A 200 -0.89 -4.09 -8.98
N GLN A 201 -1.29 -2.82 -9.00
CA GLN A 201 -0.56 -1.73 -8.36
C GLN A 201 -0.53 -1.90 -6.83
N THR A 202 -1.69 -2.18 -6.21
CA THR A 202 -1.80 -2.39 -4.76
C THR A 202 -1.00 -3.62 -4.31
N ALA A 203 -1.14 -4.75 -5.01
CA ALA A 203 -0.36 -5.95 -4.71
C ALA A 203 1.16 -5.71 -4.79
N SER A 204 1.60 -4.90 -5.77
CA SER A 204 3.01 -4.55 -5.95
C SER A 204 3.51 -3.55 -4.90
N HIS A 205 2.68 -2.58 -4.52
CA HIS A 205 2.93 -1.61 -3.44
C HIS A 205 3.18 -2.34 -2.12
N GLU A 206 2.26 -3.22 -1.73
CA GLU A 206 2.36 -3.96 -0.48
C GLU A 206 3.47 -5.01 -0.52
N TRP A 207 3.73 -5.66 -1.67
CA TRP A 207 4.91 -6.52 -1.82
C TRP A 207 6.20 -5.72 -1.61
N LEU A 208 6.29 -4.49 -2.11
CA LEU A 208 7.50 -3.68 -1.91
C LEU A 208 7.75 -3.39 -0.43
N HIS A 209 6.71 -3.15 0.37
CA HIS A 209 6.85 -3.03 1.82
C HIS A 209 7.50 -4.28 2.44
N THR A 210 7.09 -5.49 2.01
CA THR A 210 7.73 -6.74 2.45
C THR A 210 9.18 -6.88 1.98
N PHE A 211 9.51 -6.36 0.79
CA PHE A 211 10.87 -6.30 0.27
C PHE A 211 11.74 -5.32 1.06
N MET A 212 11.23 -4.13 1.35
CA MET A 212 11.93 -3.07 2.07
C MET A 212 12.06 -3.35 3.57
N PHE A 213 11.24 -4.23 4.14
CA PHE A 213 11.38 -4.67 5.54
C PHE A 213 12.82 -5.14 5.88
N PHE A 214 13.50 -5.75 4.91
CA PHE A 214 14.88 -6.22 5.05
C PHE A 214 15.93 -5.16 4.67
N ARG A 215 15.54 -3.90 4.48
CA ARG A 215 16.36 -2.79 4.00
C ARG A 215 16.25 -1.60 4.96
N PRO A 216 17.27 -0.71 5.00
CA PRO A 216 17.22 0.48 5.85
C PRO A 216 15.94 1.31 5.70
N LEU A 217 15.46 1.57 4.49
CA LEU A 217 14.28 2.42 4.29
C LEU A 217 13.00 1.84 4.92
N GLY A 218 12.77 0.53 4.80
CA GLY A 218 11.62 -0.14 5.42
C GLY A 218 11.79 -0.33 6.93
N PHE A 219 12.97 -0.76 7.36
CA PHE A 219 13.26 -0.96 8.78
C PHE A 219 13.10 0.32 9.61
N ASN A 220 13.33 1.48 9.00
CA ASN A 220 13.26 2.79 9.64
C ASN A 220 11.95 3.56 9.36
N MET A 221 10.97 2.95 8.68
CA MET A 221 9.74 3.63 8.23
C MET A 221 9.03 4.38 9.35
N PHE A 222 8.89 3.76 10.53
CA PHE A 222 8.19 4.33 11.68
C PHE A 222 9.05 5.21 12.59
N LYS A 223 10.31 5.53 12.21
CA LYS A 223 11.18 6.39 13.03
C LYS A 223 10.75 7.86 13.04
N SER A 224 10.11 8.33 11.98
CA SER A 224 9.57 9.69 11.89
C SER A 224 8.47 9.77 10.83
N LEU A 225 7.68 10.86 10.86
CA LEU A 225 6.66 11.12 9.85
C LEU A 225 7.27 11.25 8.45
N GLU A 226 8.44 11.88 8.33
CA GLU A 226 9.15 12.02 7.07
C GLU A 226 9.59 10.66 6.51
N MET A 227 10.06 9.76 7.36
CA MET A 227 10.42 8.39 6.94
C MET A 227 9.19 7.60 6.49
N GLN A 228 8.05 7.77 7.18
CA GLN A 228 6.80 7.13 6.79
C GLN A 228 6.32 7.65 5.43
N ILE A 229 6.32 8.97 5.22
CA ILE A 229 5.95 9.59 3.94
C ILE A 229 6.91 9.13 2.84
N LEU A 230 8.22 9.15 3.09
CA LEU A 230 9.25 8.72 2.13
C LEU A 230 9.01 7.27 1.70
N ASN A 231 8.79 6.38 2.68
CA ASN A 231 8.56 4.97 2.41
C ASN A 231 7.28 4.73 1.59
N GLU A 232 6.15 5.30 2.02
CA GLU A 232 4.87 5.17 1.27
C GLU A 232 4.96 5.76 -0.14
N THR A 233 5.68 6.88 -0.31
CA THR A 233 5.88 7.50 -1.62
C THR A 233 6.68 6.58 -2.54
N VAL A 234 7.74 5.94 -2.03
CA VAL A 234 8.53 4.96 -2.78
C VAL A 234 7.69 3.74 -3.11
N ALA A 235 6.93 3.21 -2.14
CA ALA A 235 6.02 2.09 -2.34
C ALA A 235 4.99 2.37 -3.45
N ASN A 236 4.42 3.56 -3.47
CA ASN A 236 3.44 3.97 -4.47
C ASN A 236 4.06 4.10 -5.88
N ILE A 237 5.22 4.76 -6.02
CA ILE A 237 5.90 4.92 -7.32
C ILE A 237 6.27 3.54 -7.90
N VAL A 238 6.91 2.70 -7.09
CA VAL A 238 7.39 1.39 -7.53
C VAL A 238 6.22 0.43 -7.76
N GLY A 239 5.20 0.48 -6.90
CA GLY A 239 3.95 -0.29 -7.06
C GLY A 239 3.25 0.07 -8.37
N ASN A 240 3.19 1.36 -8.72
CA ASN A 240 2.64 1.83 -9.99
C ASN A 240 3.47 1.35 -11.19
N GLU A 241 4.80 1.49 -11.16
CA GLU A 241 5.66 1.03 -12.25
C GLU A 241 5.58 -0.49 -12.47
N ILE A 242 5.65 -1.29 -11.39
CA ILE A 242 5.52 -2.77 -11.48
C ILE A 242 4.11 -3.15 -11.93
N GLY A 243 3.06 -2.48 -11.42
CA GLY A 243 1.67 -2.71 -11.80
C GLY A 243 1.42 -2.44 -13.28
N HIS A 244 1.99 -1.35 -13.83
CA HIS A 244 1.93 -1.06 -15.27
C HIS A 244 2.65 -2.14 -16.09
N THR A 245 3.86 -2.54 -15.69
CA THR A 245 4.60 -3.60 -16.37
C THR A 245 3.84 -4.94 -16.32
N ALA A 246 3.24 -5.28 -15.18
CA ALA A 246 2.40 -6.47 -15.04
C ALA A 246 1.16 -6.42 -15.94
N PHE A 247 0.47 -5.27 -16.01
CA PHE A 247 -0.67 -5.09 -16.90
C PHE A 247 -0.27 -5.21 -18.37
N ASN A 248 0.83 -4.59 -18.78
CA ASN A 248 1.33 -4.67 -20.15
C ASN A 248 1.66 -6.13 -20.53
N LEU A 249 2.30 -6.90 -19.64
CA LEU A 249 2.56 -8.32 -19.85
C LEU A 249 1.26 -9.14 -20.00
N LEU A 250 0.23 -8.80 -19.22
CA LEU A 250 -1.08 -9.44 -19.34
C LEU A 250 -1.78 -9.08 -20.66
N TYR A 251 -1.64 -7.84 -21.10
CA TYR A 251 -2.16 -7.38 -22.39
C TYR A 251 -1.45 -8.09 -23.54
N GLU A 252 -0.14 -8.30 -23.48
CA GLU A 252 0.59 -9.09 -24.48
C GLU A 252 0.16 -10.57 -24.50
N ASP A 253 -0.26 -11.11 -23.35
CA ASP A 253 -0.82 -12.46 -23.25
C ASP A 253 -2.27 -12.55 -23.76
N SER A 254 -2.95 -11.41 -23.97
CA SER A 254 -4.33 -11.36 -24.46
C SER A 254 -4.40 -11.64 -25.97
N GLY A 255 -5.54 -12.15 -26.42
CA GLY A 255 -5.81 -12.27 -27.86
C GLY A 255 -6.10 -10.89 -28.48
N PRO A 256 -5.85 -10.68 -29.78
CA PRO A 256 -6.00 -9.37 -30.45
C PRO A 256 -7.43 -8.80 -30.46
N GLU A 257 -8.43 -9.59 -30.02
CA GLU A 257 -9.84 -9.22 -29.99
C GLU A 257 -10.30 -8.66 -28.62
N LEU A 258 -9.45 -8.71 -27.58
CA LEU A 258 -9.82 -8.27 -26.22
C LEU A 258 -9.07 -6.98 -25.85
N ASP A 259 -9.82 -5.90 -25.68
CA ASP A 259 -9.30 -4.66 -25.10
C ASP A 259 -9.39 -4.70 -23.57
N LEU A 260 -8.28 -5.00 -22.91
CA LEU A 260 -8.24 -5.00 -21.44
C LEU A 260 -8.36 -3.59 -20.85
N CYS A 261 -8.15 -2.53 -21.64
CA CYS A 261 -8.25 -1.16 -21.15
C CYS A 261 -9.68 -0.82 -20.70
N GLU A 262 -10.70 -1.50 -21.25
CA GLU A 262 -12.10 -1.38 -20.82
C GLU A 262 -12.35 -1.89 -19.39
N MET A 263 -11.44 -2.70 -18.83
CA MET A 263 -11.55 -3.24 -17.47
C MET A 263 -10.96 -2.34 -16.39
N ILE A 264 -10.30 -1.26 -16.79
CA ILE A 264 -9.74 -0.29 -15.85
C ILE A 264 -10.87 0.66 -15.44
N LYS A 265 -11.07 0.85 -14.13
CA LYS A 265 -12.02 1.86 -13.68
C LYS A 265 -11.39 3.22 -13.86
N GLN A 266 -11.87 3.93 -14.88
CA GLN A 266 -11.48 5.32 -15.05
C GLN A 266 -11.95 6.13 -13.84
N PRO A 267 -11.11 7.04 -13.31
CA PRO A 267 -11.58 8.03 -12.35
C PRO A 267 -12.80 8.74 -12.95
N THR A 268 -13.85 8.95 -12.14
CA THR A 268 -15.02 9.70 -12.59
C THR A 268 -14.52 11.02 -13.19
N PRO A 269 -14.77 11.30 -14.48
CA PRO A 269 -14.28 12.52 -15.09
C PRO A 269 -14.78 13.72 -14.28
N GLU A 270 -13.93 14.69 -14.03
CA GLU A 270 -14.34 15.94 -13.39
C GLU A 270 -15.35 16.64 -14.32
N THR A 271 -16.64 16.34 -14.14
CA THR A 271 -17.71 16.77 -15.07
C THR A 271 -17.95 18.29 -15.03
N ASN A 272 -17.35 18.98 -14.06
CA ASN A 272 -17.49 20.41 -13.88
C ASN A 272 -16.11 21.08 -13.88
N ASN A 273 -15.81 21.86 -14.92
CA ASN A 273 -14.58 22.65 -15.02
C ASN A 273 -14.37 23.64 -13.85
N GLN A 274 -15.39 23.88 -13.02
CA GLN A 274 -15.30 24.73 -11.83
C GLN A 274 -14.89 23.98 -10.55
N PHE A 275 -15.04 22.66 -10.50
CA PHE A 275 -14.72 21.87 -9.31
C PHE A 275 -13.68 20.79 -9.64
N ILE A 276 -12.43 21.10 -9.32
CA ILE A 276 -11.30 20.18 -9.48
C ILE A 276 -10.99 19.60 -8.10
N PHE A 277 -11.24 18.31 -7.89
CA PHE A 277 -11.18 17.69 -6.56
C PHE A 277 -9.82 17.90 -5.89
N SER A 278 -8.75 17.74 -6.67
CA SER A 278 -7.39 17.87 -6.15
C SER A 278 -7.09 19.28 -5.63
N ASN A 279 -7.48 20.31 -6.39
CA ASN A 279 -7.32 21.71 -5.98
C ASN A 279 -8.16 22.02 -4.74
N GLU A 280 -9.43 21.60 -4.73
CA GLU A 280 -10.37 21.87 -3.65
C GLU A 280 -9.96 21.16 -2.35
N MET A 281 -9.40 19.95 -2.44
CA MET A 281 -8.87 19.20 -1.30
C MET A 281 -7.57 19.83 -0.77
N ASN A 282 -6.68 20.27 -1.66
CA ASN A 282 -5.45 20.93 -1.28
C ASN A 282 -5.71 22.28 -0.59
N GLU A 283 -6.64 23.09 -1.14
CA GLU A 283 -7.09 24.33 -0.49
C GLU A 283 -7.69 24.03 0.89
N THR A 284 -8.50 22.97 1.00
CA THR A 284 -9.08 22.55 2.29
C THR A 284 -8.00 22.18 3.30
N ARG A 285 -6.98 21.45 2.87
CA ARG A 285 -5.82 21.08 3.68
C ARG A 285 -5.07 22.32 4.17
N LEU A 286 -4.71 23.25 3.28
CA LEU A 286 -3.94 24.45 3.61
C LEU A 286 -4.70 25.42 4.54
N ASN A 287 -5.99 25.63 4.28
CA ASN A 287 -6.81 26.50 5.13
C ASN A 287 -7.02 25.90 6.52
N THR A 288 -7.18 24.57 6.63
CA THR A 288 -7.24 23.88 7.92
C THR A 288 -5.93 24.07 8.71
N GLU A 289 -4.78 23.85 8.09
CA GLU A 289 -3.46 24.08 8.72
C GLU A 289 -3.32 25.51 9.25
N ARG A 290 -3.73 26.51 8.46
CA ARG A 290 -3.72 27.92 8.88
C ARG A 290 -4.59 28.15 10.13
N LEU A 291 -5.83 27.64 10.13
CA LEU A 291 -6.74 27.80 11.27
C LEU A 291 -6.20 27.12 12.53
N LEU A 292 -5.63 25.91 12.39
CA LEU A 292 -5.02 25.19 13.50
C LEU A 292 -3.79 25.91 14.06
N ALA A 293 -2.93 26.46 13.19
CA ALA A 293 -1.78 27.27 13.60
C ALA A 293 -2.18 28.57 14.33
N GLU A 294 -3.36 29.11 14.05
CA GLU A 294 -3.97 30.24 14.77
C GLU A 294 -4.65 29.84 16.09
N GLY A 295 -4.67 28.55 16.44
CA GLY A 295 -5.35 28.02 17.63
C GLY A 295 -6.88 27.92 17.49
N LYS A 296 -7.41 28.08 16.28
CA LYS A 296 -8.85 28.13 15.98
C LYS A 296 -9.40 26.72 15.66
N VAL A 297 -9.30 25.83 16.63
CA VAL A 297 -9.69 24.41 16.46
C VAL A 297 -11.16 24.25 16.08
N PRO A 298 -12.14 24.85 16.78
CA PRO A 298 -13.55 24.72 16.40
C PRO A 298 -13.86 25.25 14.99
N GLU A 299 -13.21 26.35 14.60
CA GLU A 299 -13.38 26.93 13.26
C GLU A 299 -12.75 26.06 12.17
N ALA A 300 -11.60 25.42 12.45
CA ALA A 300 -10.99 24.46 11.55
C ALA A 300 -11.90 23.24 11.33
N GLU A 301 -12.48 22.70 12.39
CA GLU A 301 -13.40 21.56 12.33
C GLU A 301 -14.70 21.90 11.59
N LEU A 302 -15.29 23.07 11.88
CA LEU A 302 -16.46 23.57 11.16
C LEU A 302 -16.15 23.81 9.67
N TYR A 303 -14.97 24.36 9.36
CA TYR A 303 -14.53 24.54 7.98
C TYR A 303 -14.45 23.19 7.26
N MET A 304 -13.79 22.19 7.83
CA MET A 304 -13.69 20.86 7.23
C MET A 304 -15.06 20.19 7.03
N ASP A 305 -16.00 20.32 7.97
CA ASP A 305 -17.35 19.75 7.79
C ASP A 305 -18.13 20.47 6.67
N ASN A 306 -18.02 21.79 6.54
CA ASN A 306 -18.60 22.52 5.41
C ASN A 306 -17.99 22.09 4.08
N ARG A 307 -16.66 21.87 4.04
CA ARG A 307 -15.97 21.40 2.84
C ARG A 307 -16.37 19.97 2.49
N ARG A 308 -16.56 19.09 3.48
CA ARG A 308 -17.13 17.74 3.28
C ARG A 308 -18.48 17.79 2.57
N LEU A 309 -19.37 18.71 2.96
CA LEU A 309 -20.66 18.88 2.27
C LEU A 309 -20.50 19.31 0.81
N LEU A 310 -19.51 20.16 0.51
CA LEU A 310 -19.17 20.56 -0.85
C LEU A 310 -18.61 19.39 -1.68
N PHE A 311 -17.70 18.57 -1.12
CA PHE A 311 -17.20 17.37 -1.80
C PHE A 311 -18.37 16.42 -2.15
N ASN A 312 -19.25 16.18 -1.17
CA ASN A 312 -20.42 15.31 -1.36
C ASN A 312 -21.38 15.84 -2.43
N SER A 313 -21.62 17.16 -2.49
CA SER A 313 -22.50 17.76 -3.50
C SER A 313 -21.90 17.74 -4.92
N ASN A 314 -20.57 17.60 -5.05
CA ASN A 314 -19.86 17.47 -6.32
C ASN A 314 -19.53 16.00 -6.67
N GLY A 315 -20.15 15.02 -6.00
CA GLY A 315 -20.01 13.61 -6.35
C GLY A 315 -18.82 12.89 -5.71
N TYR A 316 -18.15 13.50 -4.73
CA TYR A 316 -17.05 12.91 -3.98
C TYR A 316 -17.51 12.56 -2.56
N PRO A 317 -17.98 11.32 -2.33
CA PRO A 317 -18.53 10.93 -1.04
C PRO A 317 -17.43 10.83 0.03
N ILE A 318 -17.41 11.79 0.95
CA ILE A 318 -16.56 11.81 2.14
C ILE A 318 -17.47 11.71 3.38
N ARG A 319 -17.31 10.63 4.14
CA ARG A 319 -18.07 10.38 5.37
C ARG A 319 -17.72 11.40 6.46
N LYS A 320 -16.43 11.65 6.66
CA LYS A 320 -15.90 12.52 7.70
C LYS A 320 -14.58 13.13 7.23
N LEU A 321 -14.49 14.46 7.30
CA LEU A 321 -13.29 15.21 6.97
C LEU A 321 -12.82 15.91 8.25
N ASN A 322 -11.67 15.49 8.77
CA ASN A 322 -11.11 15.99 10.03
C ASN A 322 -9.57 15.89 10.00
N GLN A 323 -8.92 16.21 11.12
CA GLN A 323 -7.47 16.12 11.27
C GLN A 323 -6.97 14.68 11.03
N ALA A 324 -7.67 13.65 11.54
CA ALA A 324 -7.30 12.25 11.33
C ALA A 324 -7.37 11.83 9.85
N TYR A 325 -8.36 12.31 9.09
CA TYR A 325 -8.43 12.13 7.63
C TYR A 325 -7.14 12.64 6.97
N PHE A 326 -6.75 13.89 7.26
CA PHE A 326 -5.55 14.47 6.67
C PHE A 326 -4.26 13.84 7.20
N ALA A 327 -4.24 13.37 8.45
CA ALA A 327 -3.09 12.69 9.04
C ALA A 327 -2.83 11.34 8.35
N PHE A 328 -3.87 10.63 7.93
CA PHE A 328 -3.74 9.39 7.16
C PHE A 328 -3.45 9.67 5.68
N TYR A 329 -4.34 10.35 4.97
CA TYR A 329 -4.17 10.56 3.53
C TYR A 329 -2.98 11.45 3.18
N GLY A 330 -2.50 12.26 4.12
CA GLY A 330 -1.29 13.07 3.97
C GLY A 330 0.01 12.27 4.00
N THR A 331 0.02 10.98 4.39
CA THR A 331 1.22 10.14 4.27
C THR A 331 1.52 9.71 2.84
N TYR A 332 0.51 9.71 1.97
CA TYR A 332 0.65 9.46 0.54
C TYR A 332 1.01 10.78 -0.16
N ALA A 333 2.28 10.98 -0.49
CA ALA A 333 2.78 12.31 -0.84
C ALA A 333 2.24 12.86 -2.17
N ASP A 334 1.72 12.00 -3.05
CA ASP A 334 1.05 12.33 -4.31
C ASP A 334 -0.46 12.58 -4.15
N SER A 335 -1.02 12.31 -2.95
CA SER A 335 -2.41 12.63 -2.64
C SER A 335 -2.64 14.15 -2.62
N PRO A 336 -3.79 14.64 -3.12
CA PRO A 336 -4.19 16.04 -2.94
C PRO A 336 -4.29 16.51 -1.49
N SER A 337 -4.36 15.57 -0.55
CA SER A 337 -4.39 15.82 0.90
C SER A 337 -3.00 16.07 1.50
N SER A 338 -1.94 15.77 0.76
CA SER A 338 -0.56 15.99 1.17
C SER A 338 -0.09 17.41 0.85
N ILE A 339 0.74 17.97 1.73
CA ILE A 339 1.52 19.19 1.50
C ILE A 339 3.03 18.91 1.60
N SER A 340 3.42 17.63 1.65
CA SER A 340 4.80 17.22 1.83
C SER A 340 5.62 17.46 0.58
N ILE A 341 6.81 18.07 0.75
CA ILE A 341 7.80 18.23 -0.32
C ILE A 341 8.45 16.90 -0.72
N ILE A 342 8.29 15.85 0.09
CA ILE A 342 8.91 14.54 -0.12
C ILE A 342 8.42 13.90 -1.42
N GLY A 343 7.14 14.02 -1.76
CA GLY A 343 6.60 13.51 -3.04
C GLY A 343 7.36 14.05 -4.26
N PRO A 344 7.38 15.39 -4.45
CA PRO A 344 8.19 16.03 -5.49
C PRO A 344 9.68 15.66 -5.44
N GLN A 345 10.28 15.55 -4.24
CA GLN A 345 11.69 15.16 -4.09
C GLN A 345 11.95 13.72 -4.54
N VAL A 346 11.07 12.75 -4.21
CA VAL A 346 11.22 11.36 -4.63
C VAL A 346 10.99 11.22 -6.13
N ASN A 347 10.01 11.95 -6.69
CA ASN A 347 9.83 12.04 -8.13
C ASN A 347 11.09 12.57 -8.83
N GLU A 348 11.69 13.64 -8.31
CA GLU A 348 12.97 14.14 -8.81
C GLU A 348 14.09 13.11 -8.65
N TYR A 349 14.17 12.43 -7.50
CA TYR A 349 15.13 11.37 -7.23
C TYR A 349 15.00 10.23 -8.27
N ARG A 350 13.78 9.80 -8.58
CA ARG A 350 13.47 8.76 -9.57
C ARG A 350 13.95 9.12 -10.98
N LEU A 351 14.01 10.40 -11.34
CA LEU A 351 14.47 10.87 -12.67
C LEU A 351 15.97 10.64 -12.91
N TYR A 352 16.77 10.48 -11.86
CA TYR A 352 18.23 10.24 -11.98
C TYR A 352 18.59 8.79 -12.34
N PHE A 353 17.61 7.88 -12.38
CA PHE A 353 17.82 6.46 -12.66
C PHE A 353 17.12 6.03 -13.95
N ASP A 354 17.85 5.29 -14.79
CA ASP A 354 17.34 4.82 -16.08
C ASP A 354 16.35 3.66 -15.90
N ASN A 355 16.66 2.74 -14.98
CA ASN A 355 15.83 1.58 -14.69
C ASN A 355 15.32 1.57 -13.25
N LEU A 356 14.23 0.83 -13.02
CA LEU A 356 13.59 0.72 -11.71
C LEU A 356 14.51 0.05 -10.68
N SER A 357 15.29 -0.96 -11.10
CA SER A 357 16.19 -1.67 -10.18
C SER A 357 17.25 -0.79 -9.55
N GLU A 358 17.87 0.12 -10.30
CA GLU A 358 18.88 1.04 -9.77
C GLU A 358 18.25 2.03 -8.77
N PHE A 359 17.08 2.57 -9.11
CA PHE A 359 16.33 3.44 -8.20
C PHE A 359 16.02 2.73 -6.87
N VAL A 360 15.41 1.55 -6.92
CA VAL A 360 15.03 0.80 -5.71
C VAL A 360 16.26 0.38 -4.90
N ASN A 361 17.32 -0.10 -5.56
CA ASN A 361 18.55 -0.50 -4.88
C ASN A 361 19.24 0.68 -4.18
N HIS A 362 19.16 1.89 -4.75
CA HIS A 362 19.72 3.08 -4.12
C HIS A 362 18.85 3.63 -2.99
N ILE A 363 17.54 3.81 -3.24
CA ILE A 363 16.65 4.46 -2.29
C ILE A 363 16.37 3.58 -1.06
N SER A 364 16.37 2.26 -1.22
CA SER A 364 16.13 1.33 -0.11
C SER A 364 17.23 1.30 0.95
N GLU A 365 18.43 1.77 0.63
CA GLU A 365 19.57 1.84 1.57
C GLU A 365 19.55 3.10 2.45
N ILE A 366 18.60 4.02 2.23
CA ILE A 366 18.44 5.25 3.01
C ILE A 366 17.82 4.93 4.37
N ASP A 367 18.44 5.38 5.46
CA ASP A 367 17.99 5.11 6.82
C ASP A 367 17.28 6.29 7.51
N SER A 368 17.37 7.48 6.92
CA SER A 368 16.87 8.75 7.48
C SER A 368 16.53 9.77 6.39
N TYR A 369 15.59 10.67 6.69
CA TYR A 369 15.20 11.71 5.74
C TYR A 369 16.37 12.67 5.42
N GLN A 370 17.24 12.98 6.38
CA GLN A 370 18.42 13.81 6.15
C GLN A 370 19.46 13.12 5.25
N GLU A 371 19.53 11.78 5.27
CA GLU A 371 20.34 11.05 4.31
C GLU A 371 19.73 11.11 2.90
N PHE A 372 18.41 10.98 2.79
CA PHE A 372 17.71 11.19 1.52
C PHE A 372 18.00 12.56 0.91
N GLU A 373 17.88 13.63 1.70
CA GLU A 373 18.18 14.99 1.23
C GLU A 373 19.63 15.13 0.74
N ARG A 374 20.60 14.56 1.48
CA ARG A 374 22.02 14.54 1.07
C ARG A 374 22.23 13.74 -0.22
N SER A 375 21.58 12.59 -0.35
CA SER A 375 21.63 11.72 -1.52
C SER A 375 21.08 12.45 -2.76
N LEU A 376 19.91 13.08 -2.64
CA LEU A 376 19.31 13.89 -3.69
C LEU A 376 20.19 15.08 -4.08
N GLN A 377 20.76 15.79 -3.09
CA GLN A 377 21.66 16.92 -3.36
C GLN A 377 22.93 16.49 -4.10
N HIS A 378 23.48 15.33 -3.77
CA HIS A 378 24.64 14.76 -4.47
C HIS A 378 24.33 14.44 -5.93
N LEU A 379 23.14 13.88 -6.21
CA LEU A 379 22.68 13.63 -7.58
C LEU A 379 22.50 14.94 -8.37
N LYS A 380 21.96 15.99 -7.74
CA LYS A 380 21.86 17.34 -8.33
C LYS A 380 23.22 17.90 -8.74
N GLN A 381 24.22 17.83 -7.85
CA GLN A 381 25.57 18.37 -8.10
C GLN A 381 26.32 17.63 -9.21
N LYS A 382 26.02 16.35 -9.43
CA LYS A 382 26.61 15.57 -10.53
C LYS A 382 26.09 15.96 -11.92
N ASN A 383 25.17 16.93 -12.05
CA ASN A 383 24.63 17.42 -13.32
C ASN A 383 24.07 16.30 -14.24
N LEU A 384 23.29 15.38 -13.68
CA LEU A 384 22.49 14.47 -14.49
C LEU A 384 21.05 14.96 -14.54
N PRO A 385 20.69 15.86 -15.46
CA PRO A 385 19.48 15.53 -16.20
C PRO A 385 19.59 15.86 -17.70
N SER A 386 19.48 14.79 -18.49
CA SER A 386 18.62 14.75 -19.66
C SER A 386 18.28 13.28 -19.89
N LYS A 387 17.12 12.79 -19.42
CA LYS A 387 16.50 11.63 -20.07
C LYS A 387 16.20 12.04 -21.51
N ARG A 388 17.11 11.74 -22.44
CA ARG A 388 16.79 11.81 -23.87
C ARG A 388 15.83 10.66 -24.16
N THR A 389 14.57 11.03 -24.40
CA THR A 389 13.60 10.30 -25.25
C THR A 389 13.65 8.78 -25.17
N HIS A 390 12.73 8.21 -24.38
CA HIS A 390 11.98 6.96 -24.64
C HIS A 390 12.67 5.71 -25.23
N SER A 391 14.00 5.54 -25.19
CA SER A 391 14.64 4.32 -25.73
C SER A 391 15.50 3.51 -24.77
N ASN A 392 15.90 4.04 -23.61
CA ASN A 392 16.70 3.30 -22.62
C ASN A 392 16.07 3.24 -21.21
N SER A 393 14.87 3.79 -21.03
CA SER A 393 14.11 3.61 -19.79
C SER A 393 13.44 2.23 -19.85
N THR A 394 13.65 1.36 -18.85
CA THR A 394 12.87 0.11 -18.72
C THR A 394 11.41 0.38 -18.34
N VAL A 395 11.08 1.62 -17.97
CA VAL A 395 9.70 2.06 -17.74
C VAL A 395 8.95 1.94 -19.07
N ILE A 396 8.25 0.82 -19.24
CA ILE A 396 7.36 0.60 -20.39
C ILE A 396 6.23 1.64 -20.29
N PRO A 397 5.94 2.39 -21.36
CA PRO A 397 4.74 3.23 -21.38
C PRO A 397 3.51 2.40 -21.06
N PHE A 398 2.60 2.93 -20.26
CA PHE A 398 1.35 2.24 -19.96
C PHE A 398 0.51 2.14 -21.23
N ILE A 399 0.04 0.93 -21.57
CA ILE A 399 -0.58 0.67 -22.88
C ILE A 399 -1.94 1.36 -23.06
N CYS A 400 -2.66 1.65 -21.97
CA CYS A 400 -3.99 2.27 -21.98
C CYS A 400 -3.95 3.79 -21.77
N GLN A 401 -2.90 4.47 -22.25
CA GLN A 401 -2.73 5.93 -22.15
C GLN A 401 -3.75 6.74 -22.95
#